data_AF-A0A847XZL8-F1
#
_entry.id   AF-A0A847XZL8-F1
#
_cell.length_a   1.000
_cell.length_b   1.000
_cell.length_c   1.000
_cell.angle_alpha   90.00
_cell.angle_beta   90.00
_cell.angle_gamma   90.00
#
_symmetry.space_group_name_H-M   'P 1'
#
loop_
_entity.id
_entity.type
_entity.pdbx_description
1 polymer ?
#
loop_
_entity_poly.entity_id
_entity_poly.type
_entity_poly.pdbx_seq_one_letter_code
_entity_poly.pdbx_strand_id
1 'polypeptide(L)'
;MNTDLMLLVAAEWIGAVALGMLVSLSPAVQKIRPLQFLFPRREASITFALNAAIFIFSILLYKSFFTLPAEFTVIDLEAGWQRIILDFTILLVMATALVTRRQPVRSALWSKEGLRSGFQFGLLMAVMTIFIRAKISTIINGIEPTEGMALLQSFLIAFCEVTVFFGFSQPRLSARFGSRTGWLMSATLYALWQIIPLALHGASGSTALFQVILAVGQGLILGWITPRSRHVLGLVIYLTLSQWLFLIK
;
A
#
# COMPACT_ATOMS: atom_id res chain seq x y z
N MET A 1 2.19 -24.80 4.98
CA MET A 1 2.46 -23.52 4.28
C MET A 1 3.39 -23.84 3.11
N ASN A 2 3.02 -23.48 1.88
CA ASN A 2 3.83 -23.83 0.70
C ASN A 2 5.13 -23.00 0.69
N THR A 3 6.26 -23.66 0.87
CA THR A 3 7.61 -23.08 0.81
C THR A 3 7.84 -22.31 -0.48
N ASP A 4 7.29 -22.82 -1.58
CA ASP A 4 7.46 -22.24 -2.92
C ASP A 4 6.80 -20.86 -3.03
N LEU A 5 5.63 -20.70 -2.42
CA LEU A 5 4.93 -19.42 -2.41
C LEU A 5 5.70 -18.37 -1.62
N MET A 6 6.32 -18.75 -0.49
CA MET A 6 7.20 -17.84 0.26
C MET A 6 8.47 -17.46 -0.50
N LEU A 7 9.07 -18.41 -1.23
CA LEU A 7 10.23 -18.15 -2.07
C LEU A 7 9.90 -17.14 -3.18
N LEU A 8 8.75 -17.30 -3.84
CA LEU A 8 8.29 -16.35 -4.86
C LEU A 8 8.02 -14.96 -4.29
N VAL A 9 7.41 -14.88 -3.10
CA VAL A 9 7.20 -13.61 -2.39
C VAL A 9 8.54 -12.95 -2.06
N ALA A 10 9.49 -13.71 -1.50
CA ALA A 10 10.81 -13.19 -1.16
C ALA A 10 11.57 -12.71 -2.41
N ALA A 11 11.50 -13.46 -3.51
CA ALA A 11 12.09 -13.07 -4.78
C ALA A 11 11.47 -11.77 -5.33
N GLU A 12 10.14 -11.65 -5.27
CA GLU A 12 9.42 -10.43 -5.68
C GLU A 12 9.86 -9.24 -4.84
N TRP A 13 9.98 -9.41 -3.52
CA TRP A 13 10.42 -8.40 -2.58
C TRP A 13 11.85 -7.93 -2.84
N ILE A 14 12.76 -8.85 -3.11
CA ILE A 14 14.15 -8.54 -3.50
C ILE A 14 14.17 -7.76 -4.82
N GLY A 15 13.38 -8.18 -5.81
CA GLY A 15 13.24 -7.48 -7.09
C GLY A 15 12.69 -6.06 -6.93
N ALA A 16 11.66 -5.89 -6.10
CA ALA A 16 11.06 -4.60 -5.79
C ALA A 16 12.07 -3.64 -5.15
N VAL A 17 12.89 -4.15 -4.21
CA VAL A 17 13.98 -3.39 -3.60
C VAL A 17 15.05 -3.02 -4.63
N ALA A 18 15.45 -3.95 -5.49
CA ALA A 18 16.44 -3.70 -6.54
C ALA A 18 15.97 -2.62 -7.53
N LEU A 19 14.73 -2.70 -8.01
CA LEU A 19 14.13 -1.65 -8.86
C LEU A 19 14.03 -0.32 -8.11
N GLY A 20 13.69 -0.34 -6.82
CA GLY A 20 13.70 0.85 -5.96
C GLY A 20 15.08 1.51 -5.84
N MET A 21 16.17 0.71 -5.81
CA MET A 21 17.54 1.23 -5.88
C MET A 21 17.81 1.91 -7.23
N LEU A 22 17.46 1.25 -8.33
CA LEU A 22 17.67 1.78 -9.68
C LEU A 22 16.91 3.09 -9.91
N VAL A 23 15.65 3.18 -9.46
CA VAL A 23 14.85 4.40 -9.64
C VAL A 23 15.44 5.59 -8.89
N SER A 24 16.10 5.36 -7.76
CA SER A 24 16.74 6.42 -6.97
C SER A 24 17.94 7.05 -7.68
N LEU A 25 18.56 6.33 -8.62
CA LEU A 25 19.65 6.81 -9.46
C LEU A 25 19.15 7.55 -10.71
N SER A 26 17.85 7.47 -11.03
CA SER A 26 17.29 8.10 -12.23
C SER A 26 17.37 9.63 -12.14
N PRO A 27 17.96 10.32 -13.15
CA PRO A 27 18.01 11.79 -13.18
C PRO A 27 16.62 12.43 -13.17
N ALA A 28 15.61 11.75 -13.73
CA ALA A 28 14.23 12.25 -13.77
C ALA A 28 13.64 12.36 -12.35
N VAL A 29 13.88 11.36 -11.50
CA VAL A 29 13.40 11.35 -10.11
C VAL A 29 14.21 12.32 -9.25
N GLN A 30 15.52 12.39 -9.45
CA GLN A 30 16.40 13.28 -8.68
C GLN A 30 16.05 14.76 -8.85
N LYS A 31 15.54 15.16 -10.01
CA LYS A 31 15.06 16.54 -10.29
C LYS A 31 13.85 16.95 -9.45
N ILE A 32 13.04 15.99 -8.97
CA ILE A 32 11.83 16.29 -8.18
C ILE A 32 12.25 16.78 -6.80
N ARG A 33 11.97 18.04 -6.45
CA ARG A 33 12.41 18.59 -5.14
C ARG A 33 11.86 17.78 -3.96
N PRO A 34 12.69 17.50 -2.94
CA PRO A 34 12.26 16.76 -1.75
C PRO A 34 11.20 17.56 -0.99
N LEU A 35 10.24 16.86 -0.39
CA LEU A 35 9.19 17.47 0.39
C LEU A 35 9.73 17.90 1.76
N GLN A 36 9.46 19.15 2.14
CA GLN A 36 9.81 19.69 3.46
C GLN A 36 8.55 20.30 4.08
N PHE A 37 8.36 20.07 5.38
CA PHE A 37 7.25 20.63 6.13
C PHE A 37 7.76 21.74 7.06
N LEU A 38 7.11 22.90 7.04
CA LEU A 38 7.47 24.05 7.89
C LEU A 38 7.33 23.75 9.39
N PHE A 39 6.36 22.92 9.78
CA PHE A 39 6.07 22.59 11.18
C PHE A 39 6.01 21.08 11.43
N PRO A 40 7.15 20.35 11.36
CA PRO A 40 7.16 18.89 11.41
C PRO A 40 6.52 18.28 12.65
N ARG A 41 6.71 18.92 13.83
CA ARG A 41 6.12 18.44 15.09
C ARG A 41 4.59 18.41 15.03
N ARG A 42 3.98 19.49 14.53
CA ARG A 42 2.53 19.63 14.39
C ARG A 42 1.98 18.64 13.36
N GLU A 43 2.63 18.52 12.21
CA GLU A 43 2.20 17.57 11.16
C GLU A 43 2.16 16.14 11.68
N ALA A 44 3.24 15.69 12.34
CA ALA A 44 3.30 14.33 12.86
C ALA A 44 2.25 14.08 13.96
N SER A 45 2.02 15.02 14.88
CA SER A 45 0.99 14.87 15.91
C SER A 45 -0.42 14.75 15.30
N ILE A 46 -0.73 15.53 14.26
CA ILE A 46 -2.00 15.43 13.54
C ILE A 46 -2.10 14.08 12.82
N THR A 47 -1.04 13.65 12.14
CA THR A 47 -1.01 12.33 11.48
C THR A 47 -1.26 11.21 12.47
N PHE A 48 -0.66 11.25 13.66
CA PHE A 48 -0.94 10.26 14.71
C PHE A 48 -2.38 10.30 15.19
N ALA A 49 -2.91 11.47 15.50
CA ALA A 49 -4.29 11.62 15.97
C ALA A 49 -5.29 11.10 14.93
N LEU A 50 -5.07 11.41 13.65
CA LEU A 50 -5.91 10.92 12.55
C LEU A 50 -5.81 9.40 12.40
N ASN A 51 -4.60 8.83 12.36
CA ASN A 51 -4.44 7.37 12.25
C ASN A 51 -5.05 6.65 13.46
N ALA A 52 -4.90 7.17 14.67
CA ALA A 52 -5.53 6.60 15.87
C ALA A 52 -7.05 6.63 15.78
N ALA A 53 -7.64 7.77 15.39
CA ALA A 53 -9.07 7.89 15.19
C ALA A 53 -9.60 6.93 14.12
N ILE A 54 -8.86 6.78 13.02
CA ILE A 54 -9.18 5.87 11.91
C ILE A 54 -9.11 4.41 12.34
N PHE A 55 -8.12 4.02 13.15
CA PHE A 55 -8.02 2.65 13.67
C PHE A 55 -9.18 2.33 14.61
N ILE A 56 -9.52 3.24 15.52
CA ILE A 56 -10.69 3.09 16.39
C ILE A 56 -11.97 2.96 15.56
N PHE A 57 -12.15 3.84 14.57
CA PHE A 57 -13.29 3.81 13.67
C PHE A 57 -13.40 2.48 12.90
N SER A 58 -12.28 1.99 12.37
CA SER A 58 -12.20 0.70 11.68
C SER A 58 -12.59 -0.47 12.58
N ILE A 59 -12.08 -0.50 13.82
CA ILE A 59 -12.44 -1.54 14.80
C ILE A 59 -13.94 -1.52 15.08
N LEU A 60 -14.54 -0.33 15.26
CA LEU A 60 -15.97 -0.18 15.50
C LEU A 60 -16.80 -0.64 14.31
N LEU A 61 -16.39 -0.30 13.08
CA LEU A 61 -17.07 -0.71 11.85
C LEU A 61 -17.01 -2.22 11.64
N TYR A 62 -15.83 -2.83 11.78
CA TYR A 62 -15.71 -4.28 11.67
C TYR A 62 -16.52 -4.96 12.79
N LYS A 63 -16.47 -4.48 14.03
CA LYS A 63 -17.24 -5.10 15.11
C LYS A 63 -18.77 -5.02 14.91
N SER A 64 -19.27 -3.97 14.25
CA SER A 64 -20.71 -3.67 14.22
C SER A 64 -21.38 -3.95 12.87
N PHE A 65 -20.65 -3.84 11.76
CA PHE A 65 -21.22 -3.85 10.41
C PHE A 65 -20.48 -4.80 9.44
N PHE A 66 -19.15 -4.78 9.43
CA PHE A 66 -18.36 -5.58 8.49
C PHE A 66 -17.89 -6.89 9.12
N THR A 67 -18.44 -8.01 8.68
CA THR A 67 -18.17 -9.32 9.29
C THR A 67 -17.17 -10.17 8.51
N LEU A 68 -16.80 -9.75 7.29
CA LEU A 68 -15.95 -10.56 6.41
C LEU A 68 -14.50 -10.01 6.40
N PRO A 69 -13.50 -10.85 6.71
CA PRO A 69 -12.10 -10.44 6.60
C PRO A 69 -11.65 -10.48 5.14
N ALA A 70 -11.06 -9.38 4.65
CA ALA A 70 -10.38 -9.39 3.36
C ALA A 70 -9.04 -10.13 3.50
N GLU A 71 -8.92 -11.29 2.87
CA GLU A 71 -7.70 -12.10 2.84
C GLU A 71 -6.89 -11.88 1.55
N PHE A 72 -5.56 -11.97 1.61
CA PHE A 72 -4.72 -11.75 0.43
C PHE A 72 -4.74 -12.89 -0.59
N THR A 73 -5.20 -14.07 -0.21
CA THR A 73 -5.05 -15.32 -0.99
C THR A 73 -6.37 -15.93 -1.46
N VAL A 74 -7.50 -15.34 -1.07
CA VAL A 74 -8.83 -15.86 -1.36
C VAL A 74 -9.63 -14.75 -2.04
N ILE A 75 -10.29 -15.08 -3.14
CA ILE A 75 -11.23 -14.15 -3.78
C ILE A 75 -12.52 -14.16 -2.95
N ASP A 76 -12.75 -13.07 -2.23
CA ASP A 76 -14.04 -12.73 -1.64
C ASP A 76 -14.40 -11.30 -2.08
N LEU A 77 -15.31 -11.21 -3.04
CA LEU A 77 -15.70 -9.93 -3.62
C LEU A 77 -16.48 -9.06 -2.61
N GLU A 78 -17.23 -9.66 -1.68
CA GLU A 78 -18.00 -8.93 -0.69
C GLU A 78 -17.06 -8.31 0.35
N ALA A 79 -16.10 -9.10 0.86
CA ALA A 79 -15.04 -8.59 1.74
C ALA A 79 -14.23 -7.47 1.06
N GLY A 80 -13.94 -7.63 -0.24
CA GLY A 80 -13.27 -6.60 -1.06
C GLY A 80 -14.04 -5.28 -1.09
N TRP A 81 -15.37 -5.31 -1.27
CA TRP A 81 -16.20 -4.09 -1.24
C TRP A 81 -16.26 -3.44 0.13
N GLN A 82 -16.40 -4.22 1.20
CA GLN A 82 -16.37 -3.71 2.57
C GLN A 82 -15.04 -2.98 2.84
N ARG A 83 -13.92 -3.55 2.38
CA ARG A 83 -12.60 -2.94 2.49
C ARG A 83 -12.48 -1.64 1.69
N ILE A 84 -12.96 -1.61 0.46
CA ILE A 84 -12.96 -0.39 -0.38
C ILE A 84 -13.75 0.74 0.27
N ILE A 85 -14.94 0.46 0.82
CA ILE A 85 -15.76 1.47 1.49
C ILE A 85 -14.99 2.09 2.65
N LEU A 86 -14.33 1.25 3.46
CA LEU A 86 -13.51 1.70 4.58
C LEU A 86 -12.31 2.54 4.12
N ASP A 87 -11.53 2.02 3.17
CA ASP A 87 -10.33 2.68 2.67
C ASP A 87 -10.64 4.01 1.97
N PHE A 88 -11.75 4.07 1.24
CA PHE A 88 -12.22 5.30 0.61
C PHE A 88 -12.68 6.33 1.65
N THR A 89 -13.40 5.89 2.69
CA THR A 89 -13.80 6.76 3.81
C THR A 89 -12.57 7.40 4.46
N ILE A 90 -11.50 6.64 4.64
CA ILE A 90 -10.25 7.13 5.24
C ILE A 90 -9.51 8.07 4.30
N LEU A 91 -9.46 7.74 3.02
CA LEU A 91 -8.90 8.63 2.01
C LEU A 91 -9.63 9.98 2.03
N LEU A 92 -10.95 9.99 2.16
CA LEU A 92 -11.75 11.22 2.31
C LEU A 92 -11.41 11.99 3.60
N VAL A 93 -11.25 11.32 4.73
CA VAL A 93 -10.81 11.96 5.99
C VAL A 93 -9.43 12.60 5.83
N MET A 94 -8.48 11.93 5.19
CA MET A 94 -7.15 12.50 4.94
C MET A 94 -7.19 13.63 3.89
N ALA A 95 -8.01 13.50 2.85
CA ALA A 95 -8.20 14.53 1.85
C ALA A 95 -8.83 15.80 2.45
N THR A 96 -9.85 15.66 3.30
CA THR A 96 -10.45 16.79 4.02
C THR A 96 -9.45 17.44 4.97
N ALA A 97 -8.59 16.67 5.64
CA ALA A 97 -7.50 17.21 6.44
C ALA A 97 -6.47 18.00 5.60
N LEU A 98 -6.22 17.62 4.34
CA LEU A 98 -5.37 18.39 3.42
C LEU A 98 -6.04 19.69 2.99
N VAL A 99 -7.30 19.63 2.58
CA VAL A 99 -8.07 20.76 2.05
C VAL A 99 -8.29 21.83 3.12
N THR A 100 -8.73 21.44 4.31
CA THR A 100 -8.94 22.36 5.45
C THR A 100 -7.67 23.09 5.85
N ARG A 101 -6.51 22.44 5.68
CA ARG A 101 -5.19 22.99 6.01
C ARG A 101 -4.49 23.64 4.82
N ARG A 102 -5.18 23.72 3.67
CA ARG A 102 -4.70 24.31 2.41
C ARG A 102 -3.35 23.72 1.96
N GLN A 103 -3.12 22.44 2.23
CA GLN A 103 -1.89 21.76 1.83
C GLN A 103 -2.01 21.27 0.38
N PRO A 104 -0.98 21.45 -0.47
CA PRO A 104 -1.02 20.96 -1.83
C PRO A 104 -1.05 19.42 -1.85
N VAL A 105 -1.64 18.84 -2.89
CA VAL A 105 -1.70 17.38 -3.09
C VAL A 105 -0.29 16.75 -3.18
N ARG A 106 0.71 17.55 -3.57
CA ARG A 106 2.14 17.19 -3.49
C ARG A 106 2.58 16.73 -2.10
N SER A 107 1.93 17.21 -1.03
CA SER A 107 2.22 16.79 0.34
C SER A 107 1.77 15.36 0.66
N ALA A 108 1.00 14.73 -0.24
CA ALA A 108 0.67 13.31 -0.24
C ALA A 108 1.43 12.53 -1.34
N LEU A 109 2.56 13.08 -1.83
CA LEU A 109 3.40 12.54 -2.90
C LEU A 109 2.71 12.38 -4.27
N TRP A 110 1.55 13.01 -4.46
CA TRP A 110 0.92 13.17 -5.76
C TRP A 110 1.40 14.49 -6.39
N SER A 111 2.44 14.40 -7.21
CA SER A 111 3.02 15.57 -7.89
C SER A 111 2.94 15.39 -9.41
N LYS A 112 2.58 16.46 -10.12
CA LYS A 112 2.56 16.47 -11.59
C LYS A 112 3.96 16.20 -12.17
N GLU A 113 4.99 16.75 -11.51
CA GLU A 113 6.41 16.56 -11.84
C GLU A 113 6.82 15.09 -11.85
N GLY A 114 6.32 14.30 -10.89
CA GLY A 114 6.68 12.90 -10.71
C GLY A 114 5.77 11.89 -11.40
N LEU A 115 4.68 12.32 -12.04
CA LEU A 115 3.66 11.40 -12.57
C LEU A 115 4.23 10.47 -13.65
N ARG A 116 4.97 11.01 -14.63
CA ARG A 116 5.57 10.23 -15.71
C ARG A 116 6.58 9.22 -15.17
N SER A 117 7.49 9.65 -14.29
CA SER A 117 8.50 8.78 -13.69
C SER A 117 7.86 7.73 -12.77
N GLY A 118 6.83 8.10 -12.01
CA GLY A 118 6.07 7.19 -11.17
C GLY A 118 5.32 6.13 -11.98
N PHE A 119 4.75 6.50 -13.12
CA PHE A 119 4.09 5.56 -14.04
C PHE A 119 5.10 4.61 -14.69
N GLN A 120 6.21 5.12 -15.22
CA GLN A 120 7.28 4.29 -15.80
C GLN A 120 7.84 3.31 -14.77
N PHE A 121 8.08 3.77 -13.54
CA PHE A 121 8.49 2.91 -12.44
C PHE A 121 7.44 1.85 -12.12
N GLY A 122 6.17 2.22 -12.05
CA GLY A 122 5.07 1.28 -11.85
C GLY A 122 4.98 0.22 -12.94
N LEU A 123 5.20 0.58 -14.21
CA LEU A 123 5.24 -0.36 -15.33
C LEU A 123 6.40 -1.37 -15.18
N LEU A 124 7.58 -0.91 -14.77
CA LEU A 124 8.72 -1.80 -14.49
C LEU A 124 8.40 -2.76 -13.33
N MET A 125 7.80 -2.25 -12.26
CA MET A 125 7.35 -3.08 -11.13
C MET A 125 6.30 -4.09 -11.58
N ALA A 126 5.37 -3.70 -12.46
CA ALA A 126 4.34 -4.58 -12.99
C ALA A 126 4.94 -5.76 -13.77
N VAL A 127 5.81 -5.46 -14.75
CA VAL A 127 6.47 -6.47 -15.57
C VAL A 127 7.28 -7.42 -14.69
N MET A 128 8.05 -6.89 -13.74
CA MET A 128 8.83 -7.69 -12.79
C MET A 128 7.95 -8.62 -11.95
N THR A 129 6.85 -8.09 -11.39
CA THR A 129 5.96 -8.86 -10.52
C THR A 129 5.29 -10.01 -11.28
N ILE A 130 4.79 -9.74 -12.49
CA ILE A 130 4.19 -10.77 -13.36
C ILE A 130 5.20 -11.86 -13.73
N PHE A 131 6.43 -11.46 -14.07
CA PHE A 131 7.47 -12.39 -14.48
C PHE A 131 7.94 -13.28 -13.33
N ILE A 132 8.22 -12.70 -12.16
CA ILE A 132 8.66 -13.46 -10.97
C ILE A 132 7.57 -14.43 -10.51
N ARG A 133 6.29 -14.04 -10.57
CA ARG A 133 5.18 -14.91 -10.18
C ARG A 133 4.83 -15.99 -11.21
N ALA A 134 5.50 -16.01 -12.37
CA ALA A 134 5.26 -16.97 -13.44
C ALA A 134 3.80 -17.06 -13.91
N LYS A 135 3.03 -15.97 -13.81
CA LYS A 135 1.58 -15.93 -14.14
C LYS A 135 1.27 -15.50 -15.57
N ILE A 136 2.28 -15.43 -16.44
CA ILE A 136 2.11 -15.00 -17.84
C ILE A 136 1.16 -15.93 -18.59
N SER A 137 1.33 -17.25 -18.42
CA SER A 137 0.46 -18.25 -19.06
C SER A 137 -0.98 -18.11 -18.58
N THR A 138 -1.21 -17.96 -17.27
CA THR A 138 -2.55 -17.71 -16.70
C THR A 138 -3.20 -16.49 -17.34
N ILE A 139 -2.48 -15.37 -17.43
CA ILE A 139 -3.01 -14.13 -18.02
C ILE A 139 -3.36 -14.30 -19.50
N ILE A 140 -2.54 -15.02 -20.27
CA ILE A 140 -2.76 -15.25 -21.71
C ILE A 140 -3.91 -16.24 -21.94
N ASN A 141 -4.07 -17.24 -21.08
CA ASN A 141 -5.12 -18.25 -21.20
C ASN A 141 -6.54 -17.70 -20.91
N GLY A 142 -6.62 -16.47 -20.40
CA GLY A 142 -7.87 -15.78 -20.09
C GLY A 142 -8.05 -15.59 -18.59
N ILE A 143 -8.72 -14.51 -18.22
CA ILE A 143 -9.01 -14.12 -16.84
C ILE A 143 -10.51 -14.26 -16.64
N GLU A 144 -10.92 -14.96 -15.57
CA GLU A 144 -12.34 -15.08 -15.24
C GLU A 144 -12.94 -13.71 -14.84
N PRO A 145 -14.24 -13.45 -15.05
CA PRO A 145 -14.85 -12.17 -14.68
C PRO A 145 -14.67 -11.80 -13.20
N THR A 146 -14.65 -12.80 -12.31
CA THR A 146 -14.40 -12.66 -10.87
C THR A 146 -12.97 -12.23 -10.56
N GLU A 147 -11.98 -12.85 -11.23
CA GLU A 147 -10.58 -12.48 -11.15
C GLU A 147 -10.33 -11.07 -11.71
N GLY A 148 -11.02 -10.68 -12.78
CA GLY A 148 -10.97 -9.33 -13.34
C GLY A 148 -11.57 -8.29 -12.40
N MET A 149 -12.66 -8.61 -11.71
CA MET A 149 -13.22 -7.74 -10.67
C MET A 149 -12.27 -7.60 -9.48
N ALA A 150 -11.61 -8.70 -9.07
CA ALA A 150 -10.62 -8.69 -8.01
C ALA A 150 -9.42 -7.79 -8.34
N LEU A 151 -9.02 -7.67 -9.61
CA LEU A 151 -8.00 -6.70 -10.05
C LEU A 151 -8.44 -5.26 -9.78
N LEU A 152 -9.67 -4.91 -10.16
CA LEU A 152 -10.23 -3.58 -9.91
C LEU A 152 -10.30 -3.28 -8.41
N GLN A 153 -10.75 -4.26 -7.61
CA GLN A 153 -10.80 -4.10 -6.16
C GLN A 153 -9.40 -3.91 -5.56
N SER A 154 -8.43 -4.74 -5.96
CA SER A 154 -7.03 -4.62 -5.53
C SER A 154 -6.45 -3.25 -5.90
N PHE A 155 -6.80 -2.72 -7.08
CA PHE A 155 -6.37 -1.40 -7.50
C PHE A 155 -6.93 -0.29 -6.60
N LEU A 156 -8.24 -0.31 -6.32
CA LEU A 156 -8.88 0.69 -5.50
C LEU A 156 -8.38 0.67 -4.04
N ILE A 157 -8.20 -0.53 -3.48
CA ILE A 157 -7.62 -0.75 -2.15
C ILE A 157 -6.19 -0.20 -2.13
N ALA A 158 -5.33 -0.67 -3.04
CA ALA A 158 -3.93 -0.24 -3.11
C ALA A 158 -3.81 1.28 -3.32
N PHE A 159 -4.66 1.87 -4.15
CA PHE A 159 -4.68 3.31 -4.39
C PHE A 159 -4.94 4.09 -3.11
N CYS A 160 -5.94 3.68 -2.33
CA CYS A 160 -6.31 4.34 -1.09
C CYS A 160 -5.24 4.13 -0.02
N GLU A 161 -4.86 2.88 0.24
CA GLU A 161 -3.92 2.53 1.31
C GLU A 161 -2.54 3.14 1.08
N VAL A 162 -1.99 3.04 -0.14
CA VAL A 162 -0.68 3.61 -0.45
C VAL A 162 -0.72 5.13 -0.33
N THR A 163 -1.81 5.77 -0.75
CA THR A 163 -1.96 7.23 -0.61
C THR A 163 -2.05 7.64 0.86
N VAL A 164 -2.73 6.88 1.71
CA VAL A 164 -2.91 7.20 3.14
C VAL A 164 -1.64 6.94 3.96
N PHE A 165 -1.05 5.75 3.86
CA PHE A 165 0.06 5.35 4.74
C PHE A 165 1.42 5.85 4.24
N PHE A 166 1.66 5.74 2.94
CA PHE A 166 2.95 6.06 2.34
C PHE A 166 2.96 7.45 1.67
N GLY A 167 1.84 7.87 1.08
CA GLY A 167 1.68 9.21 0.52
C GLY A 167 1.53 10.28 1.60
N PHE A 168 0.53 10.15 2.47
CA PHE A 168 0.19 11.15 3.47
C PHE A 168 0.97 10.98 4.78
N SER A 169 0.95 9.80 5.38
CA SER A 169 1.49 9.60 6.73
C SER A 169 3.03 9.59 6.75
N GLN A 170 3.67 8.82 5.87
CA GLN A 170 5.13 8.64 5.89
C GLN A 170 5.93 9.94 5.79
N PRO A 171 5.64 10.89 4.87
CA PRO A 171 6.45 12.09 4.76
C PRO A 171 6.35 12.97 6.00
N ARG A 172 5.18 13.01 6.66
CA ARG A 172 4.94 13.80 7.87
C ARG A 172 5.66 13.20 9.07
N LEU A 173 5.60 11.89 9.23
CA LEU A 173 6.35 11.18 10.28
C LEU A 173 7.87 11.28 10.05
N SER A 174 8.31 11.13 8.80
CA SER A 174 9.72 11.26 8.42
C SER A 174 10.27 12.65 8.66
N ALA A 175 9.46 13.70 8.45
CA ALA A 175 9.86 15.07 8.73
C ALA A 175 10.15 15.33 10.21
N ARG A 176 9.49 14.61 11.13
CA ARG A 176 9.71 14.77 12.58
C ARG A 176 10.77 13.83 13.12
N PHE A 177 10.70 12.55 12.75
CA PHE A 177 11.49 11.48 13.39
C PHE A 177 12.66 10.99 12.53
N GLY A 178 12.85 11.59 11.34
CA GLY A 178 13.84 11.18 10.37
C GLY A 178 13.33 10.08 9.43
N SER A 179 14.04 9.91 8.31
CA SER A 179 13.63 9.01 7.21
C SER A 179 13.47 7.55 7.66
N ARG A 180 14.43 7.02 8.44
CA ARG A 180 14.40 5.62 8.91
C ARG A 180 13.21 5.36 9.85
N THR A 181 13.01 6.22 10.83
CA THR A 181 11.93 6.07 11.81
C THR A 181 10.57 6.29 11.18
N GLY A 182 10.41 7.32 10.34
CA GLY A 182 9.16 7.57 9.62
C GLY A 182 8.76 6.43 8.69
N TRP A 183 9.75 5.79 8.04
CA TRP A 183 9.55 4.57 7.27
C TRP A 183 8.98 3.43 8.14
N LEU A 184 9.67 3.07 9.22
CA LEU A 184 9.25 1.98 10.10
C LEU A 184 7.85 2.24 10.67
N MET A 185 7.58 3.47 11.11
CA MET A 185 6.27 3.84 11.65
C MET A 185 5.15 3.70 10.63
N SER A 186 5.34 4.16 9.39
CA SER A 186 4.33 3.98 8.34
C SER A 186 4.14 2.52 7.95
N ALA A 187 5.22 1.73 7.91
CA ALA A 187 5.11 0.28 7.70
C ALA A 187 4.33 -0.39 8.83
N THR A 188 4.54 0.02 10.09
CA THR A 188 3.76 -0.47 11.24
C THR A 188 2.29 -0.04 11.15
N LEU A 189 2.00 1.22 10.82
CA LEU A 189 0.62 1.69 10.63
C LEU A 189 -0.10 0.88 9.54
N TYR A 190 0.57 0.65 8.42
CA TYR A 190 0.04 -0.20 7.34
C TYR A 190 -0.19 -1.64 7.80
N ALA A 191 0.79 -2.26 8.48
CA ALA A 191 0.64 -3.63 8.97
C ALA A 191 -0.53 -3.74 9.96
N LEU A 192 -0.65 -2.81 10.91
CA LEU A 192 -1.77 -2.76 11.84
C LEU A 192 -3.11 -2.62 11.09
N TRP A 193 -3.15 -1.79 10.05
CA TRP A 193 -4.33 -1.62 9.20
C TRP A 193 -4.79 -2.91 8.52
N GLN A 194 -3.86 -3.74 8.06
CA GLN A 194 -4.16 -5.06 7.49
C GLN A 194 -4.60 -6.07 8.56
N ILE A 195 -4.04 -5.97 9.77
CA ILE A 195 -4.29 -6.94 10.84
C ILE A 195 -5.65 -6.73 11.51
N ILE A 196 -6.20 -5.51 11.57
CA ILE A 196 -7.50 -5.25 12.23
C ILE A 196 -8.63 -6.20 11.78
N PRO A 197 -8.97 -6.33 10.48
CA PRO A 197 -10.01 -7.26 10.05
C PRO A 197 -9.68 -8.72 10.37
N LEU A 198 -8.41 -9.10 10.21
CA LEU A 198 -7.93 -10.45 10.49
C LEU A 198 -8.02 -10.81 11.98
N ALA A 199 -7.74 -9.86 12.87
CA ALA A 199 -7.81 -10.07 14.32
C ALA A 199 -9.24 -10.17 14.83
N LEU A 200 -10.20 -9.51 14.16
CA LEU A 200 -11.60 -9.49 14.56
C LEU A 200 -12.42 -10.66 13.97
N HIS A 201 -12.14 -11.05 12.71
CA HIS A 201 -12.95 -12.02 11.98
C HIS A 201 -12.13 -13.10 11.25
N GLY A 202 -10.79 -13.01 11.28
CA GLY A 202 -9.89 -13.81 10.46
C GLY A 202 -9.58 -15.23 10.95
N ALA A 203 -8.96 -16.00 10.06
CA ALA A 203 -8.67 -17.42 10.20
C ALA A 203 -7.71 -17.76 11.36
N SER A 204 -7.82 -18.99 11.89
CA SER A 204 -6.98 -19.49 12.98
C SER A 204 -5.70 -20.18 12.48
N GLY A 205 -4.62 -20.08 13.26
CA GLY A 205 -3.39 -20.85 13.04
C GLY A 205 -2.43 -20.28 12.00
N SER A 206 -1.92 -21.14 11.11
CA SER A 206 -0.80 -20.81 10.21
C SER A 206 -1.16 -19.82 9.09
N THR A 207 -2.43 -19.72 8.72
CA THR A 207 -2.91 -18.79 7.67
C THR A 207 -2.84 -17.35 8.16
N ALA A 208 -3.30 -17.06 9.38
CA ALA A 208 -3.17 -15.73 9.98
C ALA A 208 -1.72 -15.28 10.08
N LEU A 209 -0.81 -16.15 10.53
CA LEU A 209 0.62 -15.83 10.61
C LEU A 209 1.17 -15.44 9.22
N PHE A 210 0.79 -16.18 8.17
CA PHE A 210 1.20 -15.88 6.81
C PHE A 210 0.69 -14.51 6.34
N GLN A 211 -0.59 -14.18 6.59
CA GLN A 211 -1.16 -12.86 6.26
C GLN A 211 -0.44 -11.72 7.01
N VAL A 212 -0.10 -11.92 8.29
CA VAL A 212 0.67 -10.93 9.06
C VAL A 212 2.06 -10.73 8.48
N ILE A 213 2.76 -11.82 8.11
CA ILE A 213 4.09 -11.75 7.48
C ILE A 213 4.00 -10.98 6.15
N LEU A 214 3.00 -11.25 5.32
CA LEU A 214 2.77 -10.52 4.08
C LEU A 214 2.54 -9.03 4.32
N ALA A 215 1.63 -8.68 5.24
CA ALA A 215 1.30 -7.29 5.56
C ALA A 215 2.53 -6.51 6.07
N VAL A 216 3.32 -7.11 6.97
CA VAL A 216 4.54 -6.51 7.51
C VAL A 216 5.59 -6.35 6.40
N GLY A 217 5.84 -7.39 5.61
CA GLY A 217 6.84 -7.36 4.54
C GLY A 217 6.50 -6.36 3.44
N GLN A 218 5.25 -6.37 2.95
CA GLN A 218 4.75 -5.39 1.99
C GLN A 218 4.86 -3.97 2.56
N GLY A 219 4.45 -3.76 3.81
CA GLY A 219 4.55 -2.46 4.47
C GLY A 219 5.99 -1.93 4.54
N LEU A 220 6.95 -2.79 4.88
CA LEU A 220 8.37 -2.46 4.92
C LEU A 220 8.89 -2.10 3.53
N ILE A 221 8.56 -2.87 2.49
CA ILE A 221 9.05 -2.65 1.13
C ILE A 221 8.48 -1.37 0.55
N LEU A 222 7.16 -1.19 0.61
CA LEU A 222 6.48 0.01 0.13
C LEU A 222 7.04 1.25 0.83
N GLY A 223 7.15 1.22 2.16
CA GLY A 223 7.68 2.35 2.89
C GLY A 223 9.16 2.65 2.56
N TRP A 224 9.96 1.64 2.23
CA TRP A 224 11.35 1.82 1.84
C TRP A 224 11.49 2.40 0.43
N ILE A 225 10.62 2.00 -0.51
CA ILE A 225 10.60 2.48 -1.90
C ILE A 225 10.06 3.91 -1.97
N THR A 226 9.08 4.27 -1.14
CA THR A 226 8.41 5.59 -1.14
C THR A 226 9.35 6.81 -1.24
N PRO A 227 10.36 6.98 -0.36
CA PRO A 227 11.26 8.13 -0.43
C PRO A 227 12.17 8.11 -1.67
N ARG A 228 12.36 6.94 -2.30
CA ARG A 228 13.19 6.75 -3.50
C ARG A 228 12.42 7.05 -4.77
N SER A 229 11.15 6.66 -4.87
CA SER A 229 10.31 6.94 -6.04
C SER A 229 9.82 8.39 -6.09
N ARG A 230 9.72 9.06 -4.93
CA ARG A 230 9.16 10.42 -4.76
C ARG A 230 7.73 10.58 -5.31
N HIS A 231 7.05 9.47 -5.59
CA HIS A 231 5.68 9.40 -6.10
C HIS A 231 5.05 8.06 -5.72
N VAL A 232 3.76 8.06 -5.38
CA VAL A 232 3.04 6.86 -4.90
C VAL A 232 2.51 5.95 -6.01
N LEU A 233 2.26 6.47 -7.22
CA LEU A 233 1.67 5.69 -8.32
C LEU A 233 2.39 4.36 -8.62
N GLY A 234 3.72 4.34 -8.62
CA GLY A 234 4.46 3.09 -8.86
C GLY A 234 4.24 2.04 -7.78
N LEU A 235 4.05 2.48 -6.53
CA LEU A 235 3.71 1.63 -5.40
C LEU A 235 2.27 1.12 -5.48
N VAL A 236 1.33 1.96 -5.93
CA VAL A 236 -0.06 1.55 -6.19
C VAL A 236 -0.08 0.42 -7.20
N ILE A 237 0.58 0.59 -8.35
CA ILE A 237 0.63 -0.43 -9.41
C ILE A 237 1.28 -1.72 -8.89
N TYR A 238 2.39 -1.59 -8.16
CA TYR A 238 3.07 -2.73 -7.56
C TYR A 238 2.17 -3.50 -6.59
N LEU A 239 1.57 -2.82 -5.61
CA LEU A 239 0.73 -3.47 -4.60
C LEU A 239 -0.52 -4.09 -5.23
N THR A 240 -1.14 -3.40 -6.20
CA THR A 240 -2.29 -3.92 -6.97
C THR A 240 -1.97 -5.27 -7.58
N LEU A 241 -0.85 -5.37 -8.29
CA LEU A 241 -0.46 -6.60 -8.99
C LEU A 241 0.04 -7.65 -8.01
N SER A 242 0.81 -7.27 -6.99
CA SER A 242 1.26 -8.19 -5.95
C SER A 242 0.09 -8.89 -5.27
N GLN A 243 -0.97 -8.15 -4.93
CA GLN A 243 -2.21 -8.69 -4.34
C GLN A 243 -3.01 -9.51 -5.36
N TRP A 244 -3.27 -8.96 -6.54
CA TRP A 244 -4.10 -9.62 -7.54
C TRP A 244 -3.49 -10.94 -8.05
N LEU A 245 -2.16 -11.03 -8.20
CA LEU A 245 -1.50 -12.24 -8.68
C LEU A 245 -1.58 -13.42 -7.70
N PHE A 246 -1.90 -13.17 -6.42
CA PHE A 246 -2.24 -14.24 -5.48
C PHE A 246 -3.64 -14.82 -5.71
N LEU A 247 -4.52 -14.05 -6.33
CA LEU A 247 -5.94 -14.37 -6.49
C LEU A 247 -6.22 -15.15 -7.77
N ILE A 248 -5.41 -14.96 -8.81
CA ILE A 248 -5.58 -15.66 -10.09
C ILE A 248 -5.02 -17.09 -10.06
N LYS A 249 -5.67 -18.02 -10.76
CA LYS A 249 -5.28 -19.43 -10.79
C LYS A 249 -4.38 -19.79 -11.97
#